data_AF-A0A971Q5J9-F1
#
_entry.id   AF-A0A971Q5J9-F1
#
_cell.length_a   1.000
_cell.length_b   1.000
_cell.length_c   1.000
_cell.angle_alpha   90.00
_cell.angle_beta   90.00
_cell.angle_gamma   90.00
#
_symmetry.space_group_name_H-M   'P 1'
#
loop_
_entity.id
_entity.type
_entity.pdbx_description
1 polymer ?
#
loop_
_entity_poly.entity_id
_entity_poly.type
_entity_poly.pdbx_seq_one_letter_code
_entity_poly.pdbx_strand_id
1 'polypeptide(L)'
;MKLIYHLLALVSLAVVLVLSGLFGYLVLSGRLNADVANTIAAVLAGKEMVEVVHEETPTTQPAAEAPAMGLEQVEMRSAMLDRQLRVVDDRLTRLKDAELKLIRDREAFQDERGLFARQVELQQKANEDEGFRQALSMYTQLPPDQVKEDFMKLDLEIVVRYLMSMPKRNQAKILQEFATPAEQEKRRQITERIRTQEIILNGQKDSESI
;
A
#
# COMPACT_ATOMS: atom_id res chain seq x y z
N MET A 1 -17.09 -28.05 -5.93
CA MET A 1 -16.38 -28.57 -4.74
C MET A 1 -15.03 -29.20 -5.09
N LYS A 2 -14.94 -30.26 -5.91
CA LYS A 2 -13.66 -30.96 -6.24
C LYS A 2 -12.58 -30.06 -6.88
N LEU A 3 -12.98 -29.12 -7.75
CA LEU A 3 -12.06 -28.15 -8.38
C LEU A 3 -11.36 -27.21 -7.38
N ILE A 4 -12.04 -26.85 -6.28
CA ILE A 4 -11.48 -25.95 -5.26
C ILE A 4 -10.35 -26.66 -4.49
N TYR A 5 -10.53 -27.94 -4.17
CA TYR A 5 -9.48 -28.73 -3.50
C TYR A 5 -8.24 -28.93 -4.37
N HIS A 6 -8.41 -29.09 -5.69
CA HIS A 6 -7.27 -29.21 -6.60
C HIS A 6 -6.50 -27.89 -6.75
N LEU A 7 -7.19 -26.76 -6.84
CA LEU A 7 -6.54 -25.45 -6.84
C LEU A 7 -5.76 -25.20 -5.54
N LEU A 8 -6.37 -25.51 -4.39
CA LEU A 8 -5.73 -25.32 -3.09
C LEU A 8 -4.50 -26.23 -2.90
N ALA A 9 -4.57 -27.48 -3.36
CA ALA A 9 -3.43 -28.39 -3.36
C ALA A 9 -2.28 -27.90 -4.26
N LEU A 10 -2.60 -27.36 -5.43
CA LEU A 10 -1.61 -26.86 -6.38
C LEU A 10 -0.89 -25.62 -5.85
N VAL A 11 -1.63 -24.70 -5.23
CA VAL A 11 -1.04 -23.51 -4.57
C VAL A 11 -0.14 -23.92 -3.40
N SER A 12 -0.60 -24.85 -2.56
CA SER A 12 0.22 -25.40 -1.47
C SER A 12 1.53 -26.00 -1.98
N LEU A 13 1.46 -26.82 -3.03
CA LEU A 13 2.63 -27.44 -3.64
C LEU A 13 3.62 -26.40 -4.18
N ALA A 14 3.11 -25.35 -4.83
CA ALA A 14 3.93 -24.26 -5.36
C ALA A 14 4.68 -23.52 -4.24
N VAL A 15 4.02 -23.25 -3.12
CA VAL A 15 4.65 -22.58 -1.96
C VAL A 15 5.79 -23.44 -1.37
N VAL A 16 5.58 -24.76 -1.22
CA VAL A 16 6.60 -25.68 -0.72
C VAL A 16 7.81 -25.74 -1.67
N LEU A 17 7.58 -25.71 -2.97
CA LEU A 17 8.65 -25.66 -3.97
C LEU A 17 9.46 -24.37 -3.91
N VAL A 18 8.80 -23.22 -3.75
CA VAL A 18 9.49 -21.93 -3.61
C VAL A 18 10.32 -21.88 -2.33
N LEU A 19 9.76 -22.35 -1.20
CA LEU A 19 10.47 -22.38 0.08
C LEU A 19 11.68 -23.31 0.04
N SER A 20 11.54 -24.50 -0.54
CA SER A 20 12.65 -25.44 -0.66
C SER A 20 13.75 -24.93 -1.60
N GLY A 21 13.38 -24.29 -2.71
CA GLY A 21 14.32 -23.62 -3.61
C GLY A 21 15.08 -22.48 -2.95
N LEU A 22 14.39 -21.63 -2.19
CA LEU A 22 15.01 -20.53 -1.43
C LEU A 22 16.00 -21.08 -0.38
N PHE A 23 15.61 -22.14 0.32
CA PHE A 23 16.46 -22.78 1.32
C PHE A 23 17.72 -23.39 0.67
N GLY A 24 17.56 -24.08 -0.45
CA GLY A 24 18.68 -24.62 -1.22
C GLY A 24 19.63 -23.54 -1.73
N TYR A 25 19.10 -22.42 -2.21
CA TYR A 25 19.89 -21.27 -2.64
C TYR A 25 20.69 -20.64 -1.48
N LEU A 26 20.09 -20.52 -0.30
CA LEU A 26 20.77 -20.00 0.90
C LEU A 26 21.93 -20.89 1.35
N VAL A 27 21.76 -22.22 1.29
CA VAL A 27 22.84 -23.18 1.58
C VAL A 27 23.96 -23.08 0.55
N LEU A 28 23.62 -23.05 -0.75
CA LEU A 28 24.61 -23.02 -1.83
C LEU A 28 25.40 -21.71 -1.89
N SER A 29 24.76 -20.59 -1.54
CA SER A 29 25.39 -19.25 -1.51
C SER A 29 26.37 -19.05 -0.35
N GLY A 30 26.54 -20.04 0.54
CA GLY A 30 27.47 -19.96 1.67
C GLY A 30 27.08 -18.93 2.73
N ARG A 31 25.86 -18.37 2.65
CA ARG A 31 25.36 -17.38 3.62
C ARG A 31 24.83 -18.01 4.92
N LEU A 32 24.59 -19.32 4.92
CA LEU A 32 24.33 -20.11 6.12
C LEU A 32 25.65 -20.54 6.75
N ASN A 33 26.30 -19.62 7.45
CA ASN A 33 27.42 -19.98 8.33
C ASN A 33 26.88 -20.78 9.53
N ALA A 34 27.66 -21.76 10.01
CA ALA A 34 27.30 -22.58 11.17
C ALA A 34 26.93 -21.74 12.41
N ASP A 35 27.52 -20.55 12.54
CA ASP A 35 27.22 -19.59 13.61
C ASP A 35 25.79 -19.03 13.52
N VAL A 36 25.28 -18.79 12.30
CA VAL A 36 23.91 -18.30 12.07
C VAL A 36 22.90 -19.41 12.34
N ALA A 37 23.22 -20.65 11.94
CA ALA A 37 22.40 -21.81 12.24
C ALA A 37 22.30 -22.04 13.76
N ASN A 38 23.42 -21.89 14.49
CA ASN A 38 23.45 -22.02 15.94
C ASN A 38 22.72 -20.88 16.66
N THR A 39 22.74 -19.65 16.14
CA THR A 39 21.96 -18.54 16.72
C THR A 39 20.47 -18.72 16.49
N ILE A 40 20.04 -19.14 15.30
CA ILE A 40 18.62 -19.46 15.03
C ILE A 40 18.15 -20.63 15.90
N ALA A 41 18.97 -21.68 16.03
CA ALA A 41 18.67 -22.80 16.91
C ALA A 41 18.59 -22.40 18.39
N ALA A 42 19.47 -21.49 18.85
CA ALA A 42 19.44 -20.97 20.21
C ALA A 42 18.18 -20.11 20.49
N VAL A 43 17.75 -19.29 19.53
CA VAL A 43 16.50 -18.51 19.61
C VAL A 43 15.28 -19.42 19.63
N LEU A 44 15.24 -20.45 18.76
CA LEU A 44 14.15 -21.43 18.76
C LEU A 44 14.12 -22.30 20.02
N ALA A 45 15.27 -22.58 20.61
CA ALA A 45 15.38 -23.30 21.88
C ALA A 45 15.01 -22.43 23.09
N GLY A 46 14.62 -21.16 22.89
CA GLY A 46 14.22 -20.25 23.97
C GLY A 46 15.36 -19.88 24.91
N LYS A 47 16.61 -20.05 24.48
CA LYS A 47 17.77 -19.70 25.28
C LYS A 47 18.06 -18.22 25.05
N GLU A 48 17.67 -17.38 26.00
CA GLU A 48 17.99 -15.96 26.01
C GLU A 48 19.48 -15.75 25.69
N MET A 49 19.75 -14.90 24.71
CA MET A 49 21.11 -14.54 24.34
C MET A 49 21.74 -13.84 25.53
N VAL A 50 22.66 -14.53 26.22
CA VAL A 50 23.60 -13.88 27.13
C VAL A 50 24.45 -12.97 26.26
N GLU A 51 24.19 -11.68 26.38
CA GLU A 51 25.02 -10.60 25.87
C GLU A 51 26.44 -10.84 26.35
N VAL A 52 27.33 -11.27 25.44
CA VAL A 52 28.76 -11.35 25.73
C VAL A 52 29.29 -9.91 25.73
N VAL A 53 29.05 -9.20 26.83
CA VAL A 53 29.75 -7.97 27.16
C VAL A 53 31.20 -8.37 27.37
N HIS A 54 32.07 -8.03 26.42
CA HIS A 54 33.51 -7.96 26.67
C HIS A 54 33.74 -6.82 27.67
N GLU A 55 33.83 -7.16 28.96
CA GLU A 55 34.42 -6.28 29.96
C GLU A 55 35.91 -6.15 29.66
N GLU A 56 36.31 -5.03 29.05
CA GLU A 56 37.69 -4.59 29.02
C GLU A 56 38.13 -4.26 30.45
N THR A 57 39.05 -5.05 30.98
CA THR A 57 39.71 -4.82 32.27
C THR A 57 40.58 -3.55 32.21
N PRO A 58 40.38 -2.55 33.10
CA PRO A 58 41.26 -1.40 33.15
C PRO A 58 42.58 -1.80 33.78
N THR A 59 43.64 -1.81 32.96
CA THR A 59 45.02 -2.03 33.44
C THR A 59 45.58 -0.68 33.90
N THR A 60 45.69 -0.50 35.22
CA THR A 60 46.34 0.66 35.86
C THR A 60 47.86 0.57 35.68
N GLN A 61 48.42 1.37 34.78
CA GLN A 61 49.88 1.53 34.62
C GLN A 61 50.36 2.84 35.26
N PRO A 62 51.59 2.88 35.83
CA PRO A 62 52.08 4.02 36.60
C PRO A 62 52.46 5.20 35.71
N ALA A 63 52.23 6.41 36.21
CA ALA A 63 52.69 7.66 35.61
C ALA A 63 54.22 7.72 35.54
N ALA A 64 54.77 7.43 34.37
CA ALA A 64 56.17 7.66 34.04
C ALA A 64 56.33 9.08 33.46
N GLU A 65 57.38 9.77 33.89
CA GLU A 65 57.79 11.11 33.47
C GLU A 65 57.80 11.25 31.94
N ALA A 66 57.17 12.32 31.44
CA ALA A 66 57.07 12.59 30.00
C ALA A 66 58.47 12.83 29.41
N PRO A 67 58.95 11.98 28.47
CA PRO A 67 60.19 12.27 27.76
C PRO A 67 59.99 13.55 26.94
N ALA A 68 60.98 14.43 26.94
CA ALA A 68 61.01 15.60 26.08
C ALA A 68 60.91 15.15 24.61
N MET A 69 59.72 15.21 24.02
CA MET A 69 59.49 14.88 22.61
C MET A 69 60.36 15.81 21.76
N GLY A 70 61.21 15.22 20.91
CA GLY A 70 61.98 15.98 19.93
C GLY A 70 61.04 16.70 18.95
N LEU A 71 61.44 17.89 18.49
CA LEU A 71 60.67 18.72 17.54
C LEU A 71 60.16 17.93 16.31
N GLU A 72 60.95 16.98 15.81
CA GLU A 72 60.59 16.11 14.68
C GLU A 72 59.37 15.21 14.96
N GLN A 73 59.21 14.70 16.20
CA GLN A 73 58.04 13.92 16.58
C GLN A 73 56.77 14.78 16.66
N VAL A 74 56.91 16.05 17.04
CA VAL A 74 55.80 17.00 17.08
C VAL A 74 55.31 17.31 15.66
N GLU A 75 56.22 17.50 14.71
CA GLU A 75 55.88 17.75 13.30
C GLU A 75 55.23 16.53 12.63
N MET A 76 55.72 15.31 12.89
CA MET A 76 55.08 14.10 12.36
C MET A 76 53.66 13.93 12.93
N ARG A 77 53.48 14.23 14.22
CA ARG A 77 52.18 14.12 14.88
C ARG A 77 51.19 15.17 14.38
N SER A 78 51.62 16.41 14.14
CA SER A 78 50.76 17.44 13.56
C SER A 78 50.33 17.07 12.13
N ALA A 79 51.26 16.59 11.30
CA ALA A 79 50.93 16.12 9.95
C ALA A 79 49.94 14.94 9.94
N MET A 80 50.04 14.02 10.90
CA MET A 80 49.09 12.91 11.06
C MET A 80 47.70 13.41 11.44
N LEU A 81 47.61 14.36 12.38
CA LEU A 81 46.34 14.97 12.78
C LEU A 81 45.69 15.73 11.63
N ASP A 82 46.46 16.50 10.86
CA ASP A 82 45.96 17.20 9.68
C ASP A 82 45.38 16.23 8.64
N ARG A 83 46.03 15.09 8.41
CA ARG A 83 45.50 14.06 7.52
C ARG A 83 44.19 13.47 8.05
N GLN A 84 44.11 13.21 9.36
CA GLN A 84 42.88 12.70 9.97
C GLN A 84 41.73 13.71 9.86
N LEU A 85 42.00 14.99 10.09
CA LEU A 85 41.01 16.06 9.96
C LEU A 85 40.45 16.14 8.52
N ARG A 86 41.32 16.05 7.51
CA ARG A 86 40.86 16.01 6.10
C ARG A 86 39.97 14.80 5.81
N VAL A 87 40.34 13.62 6.31
CA VAL A 87 39.52 12.40 6.15
C VAL A 87 38.14 12.56 6.81
N VAL A 88 38.08 13.21 7.98
CA VAL A 88 36.82 13.49 8.67
C VAL A 88 35.97 14.47 7.86
N ASP A 89 36.57 15.56 7.36
CA ASP A 89 35.86 16.56 6.54
C ASP A 89 35.33 15.96 5.22
N ASP A 90 36.13 15.14 4.55
CA ASP A 90 35.71 14.40 3.35
C ASP A 90 34.52 13.49 3.64
N ARG A 91 34.52 12.80 4.80
CA ARG A 91 33.41 11.94 5.22
C ARG A 91 32.16 12.75 5.53
N LEU A 92 32.30 13.88 6.22
CA LEU A 92 31.17 14.76 6.54
C LEU A 92 30.54 15.32 5.25
N THR A 93 31.36 15.72 4.28
CA THR A 93 30.88 16.18 2.98
C THR A 93 30.11 15.08 2.26
N ARG A 94 30.65 13.85 2.21
CA ARG A 94 29.95 12.70 1.59
C ARG A 94 28.63 12.36 2.29
N LEU A 95 28.58 12.46 3.62
CA LEU A 95 27.35 12.22 4.38
C LEU A 95 26.29 13.27 4.06
N LYS A 96 26.67 14.55 3.98
CA LYS A 96 25.76 15.63 3.58
C LYS A 96 25.24 15.43 2.15
N ASP A 97 26.11 15.04 1.22
CA ASP A 97 25.70 14.75 -0.15
C ASP A 97 24.73 13.56 -0.23
N ALA A 98 24.97 12.51 0.57
CA ALA A 98 24.09 11.35 0.65
C ALA A 98 22.72 11.72 1.27
N GLU A 99 22.72 12.54 2.32
CA GLU A 99 21.49 13.04 2.94
C GLU A 99 20.67 13.88 1.95
N LEU A 100 21.30 14.80 1.23
CA LEU A 100 20.63 15.60 0.20
C LEU A 100 20.05 14.75 -0.93
N LYS A 101 20.75 13.68 -1.35
CA LYS A 101 20.21 12.74 -2.33
C LYS A 101 18.99 12.01 -1.80
N LEU A 102 19.04 11.51 -0.57
CA LEU A 102 17.91 10.80 0.06
C LEU A 102 16.68 11.71 0.18
N ILE A 103 16.87 12.98 0.53
CA ILE A 103 15.78 13.97 0.57
C ILE A 103 15.14 14.11 -0.82
N ARG A 104 15.94 14.30 -1.88
CA ARG A 104 15.43 14.41 -3.26
C ARG A 104 14.72 13.15 -3.73
N ASP A 105 15.29 11.99 -3.46
CA ASP A 105 14.69 10.70 -3.84
C ASP A 105 13.35 10.51 -3.11
N ARG A 106 13.25 10.94 -1.85
CA ARG A 106 12.02 10.89 -1.07
C ARG A 106 10.94 11.84 -1.60
N GLU A 107 11.32 13.04 -2.04
CA GLU A 107 10.40 13.99 -2.68
C GLU A 107 9.89 13.43 -4.02
N ALA A 108 10.80 12.96 -4.89
CA ALA A 108 10.45 12.36 -6.16
C ALA A 108 9.49 11.16 -5.99
N PHE A 109 9.76 10.29 -5.01
CA PHE A 109 8.88 9.15 -4.72
C PHE A 109 7.50 9.57 -4.20
N GLN A 110 7.41 10.65 -3.42
CA GLN A 110 6.11 11.18 -2.98
C GLN A 110 5.31 11.75 -4.15
N ASP A 111 5.97 12.46 -5.06
CA ASP A 111 5.34 12.99 -6.27
C ASP A 111 4.83 11.86 -7.19
N GLU A 112 5.66 10.84 -7.44
CA GLU A 112 5.26 9.65 -8.20
C GLU A 112 4.07 8.93 -7.56
N ARG A 113 4.08 8.74 -6.23
CA ARG A 113 2.94 8.17 -5.51
C ARG A 113 1.68 9.01 -5.64
N GLY A 114 1.80 10.34 -5.60
CA GLY A 114 0.68 11.25 -5.78
C GLY A 114 0.08 11.15 -7.19
N LEU A 115 0.93 11.10 -8.22
CA LEU A 115 0.49 10.91 -9.61
C LEU A 115 -0.17 9.54 -9.82
N PHE A 116 0.43 8.48 -9.27
CA PHE A 116 -0.13 7.14 -9.36
C PHE A 116 -1.50 7.04 -8.67
N ALA A 117 -1.65 7.61 -7.47
CA ALA A 117 -2.92 7.63 -6.76
C ALA A 117 -4.03 8.31 -7.57
N ARG A 118 -3.73 9.46 -8.21
CA ARG A 118 -4.67 10.14 -9.10
C ARG A 118 -5.03 9.31 -10.33
N GLN A 119 -4.06 8.63 -10.95
CA GLN A 119 -4.33 7.75 -12.09
C GLN A 119 -5.24 6.58 -11.70
N VAL A 120 -5.01 5.96 -10.54
CA VAL A 120 -5.87 4.89 -10.02
C VAL A 120 -7.28 5.39 -9.77
N GLU A 121 -7.45 6.56 -9.16
CA GLU A 121 -8.77 7.16 -8.91
C GLU A 121 -9.51 7.45 -10.23
N LEU A 122 -8.82 8.00 -11.23
CA LEU A 122 -9.41 8.26 -12.56
C LEU A 122 -9.81 6.96 -13.27
N GLN A 123 -8.99 5.91 -13.19
CA GLN A 123 -9.31 4.61 -13.77
C GLN A 123 -10.49 3.95 -13.04
N GLN A 124 -10.56 4.07 -11.71
CA GLN A 124 -11.71 3.56 -10.94
C GLN A 124 -13.00 4.27 -11.35
N LYS A 125 -13.00 5.60 -11.41
CA LYS A 125 -14.17 6.37 -11.89
C LYS A 125 -14.56 6.00 -13.32
N ALA A 126 -13.59 5.86 -14.22
CA ALA A 126 -13.85 5.47 -15.61
C ALA A 126 -14.42 4.04 -15.72
N ASN A 127 -13.88 3.08 -14.97
CA ASN A 127 -14.35 1.69 -14.94
C ASN A 127 -15.74 1.58 -14.32
N GLU A 128 -15.99 2.33 -13.23
CA GLU A 128 -17.32 2.45 -12.64
C GLU A 128 -18.33 2.99 -13.64
N ASP A 129 -17.97 4.00 -14.42
CA ASP A 129 -18.84 4.58 -15.45
C ASP A 129 -19.06 3.64 -16.64
N GLU A 130 -18.03 2.91 -17.11
CA GLU A 130 -18.18 1.97 -18.22
C GLU A 130 -19.03 0.76 -17.82
N GLY A 131 -18.72 0.13 -16.68
CA GLY A 131 -19.52 -0.98 -16.15
C GLY A 131 -20.97 -0.55 -15.88
N PHE A 132 -21.16 0.66 -15.34
CA PHE A 132 -22.48 1.24 -15.15
C PHE A 132 -23.23 1.46 -16.48
N ARG A 133 -22.58 2.00 -17.51
CA ARG A 133 -23.19 2.20 -18.84
C ARG A 133 -23.57 0.87 -19.49
N GLN A 134 -22.73 -0.15 -19.36
CA GLN A 134 -23.01 -1.47 -19.90
C GLN A 134 -24.21 -2.10 -19.19
N ALA A 135 -24.22 -2.08 -17.86
CA ALA A 135 -25.35 -2.58 -17.06
C ALA A 135 -26.63 -1.79 -17.35
N LEU A 136 -26.55 -0.46 -17.48
CA LEU A 136 -27.67 0.39 -17.86
C LEU A 136 -28.24 -0.01 -19.23
N SER A 137 -27.37 -0.24 -20.22
CA SER A 137 -27.79 -0.72 -21.55
C SER A 137 -28.49 -2.07 -21.45
N MET A 138 -27.97 -3.00 -20.64
CA MET A 138 -28.63 -4.30 -20.42
C MET A 138 -30.01 -4.13 -19.77
N TYR A 139 -30.12 -3.36 -18.69
CA TYR A 139 -31.39 -3.11 -18.02
C TYR A 139 -32.40 -2.36 -18.90
N THR A 140 -31.96 -1.52 -19.83
CA THR A 140 -32.88 -0.87 -20.79
C THR A 140 -33.47 -1.83 -21.82
N GLN A 141 -32.79 -2.96 -22.08
CA GLN A 141 -33.23 -3.97 -23.06
C GLN A 141 -34.08 -5.07 -22.42
N LEU A 142 -33.95 -5.28 -21.11
CA LEU A 142 -34.72 -6.27 -20.37
C LEU A 142 -36.19 -5.84 -20.17
N PRO A 143 -37.12 -6.80 -20.08
CA PRO A 143 -38.52 -6.50 -19.79
C PRO A 143 -38.69 -5.93 -18.37
N PRO A 144 -39.63 -4.99 -18.16
CA PRO A 144 -39.78 -4.27 -16.88
C PRO A 144 -39.95 -5.17 -15.65
N ASP A 145 -40.65 -6.29 -15.80
CA ASP A 145 -40.91 -7.25 -14.72
C ASP A 145 -39.62 -7.90 -14.18
N GLN A 146 -38.70 -8.28 -15.09
CA GLN A 146 -37.38 -8.83 -14.70
C GLN A 146 -36.50 -7.78 -14.03
N VAL A 147 -36.51 -6.54 -14.56
CA VAL A 147 -35.75 -5.43 -13.97
C VAL A 147 -36.23 -5.12 -12.55
N LYS A 148 -37.55 -5.20 -12.30
CA LYS A 148 -38.12 -5.08 -10.95
C LYS A 148 -37.58 -6.15 -10.01
N GLU A 149 -37.58 -7.42 -10.41
CA GLU A 149 -37.07 -8.51 -9.56
C GLU A 149 -35.60 -8.32 -9.19
N ASP A 150 -34.77 -7.85 -10.13
CA ASP A 150 -33.38 -7.55 -9.88
C ASP A 150 -33.21 -6.32 -8.98
N PHE A 151 -33.99 -5.25 -9.23
CA PHE A 151 -33.96 -4.04 -8.42
C PHE A 151 -34.47 -4.27 -6.99
N MET A 152 -35.30 -5.29 -6.76
CA MET A 152 -35.69 -5.69 -5.41
C MET A 152 -34.52 -6.24 -4.60
N LYS A 153 -33.54 -6.89 -5.24
CA LYS A 153 -32.34 -7.46 -4.61
C LYS A 153 -31.21 -6.44 -4.43
N LEU A 154 -31.21 -5.37 -5.22
CA LEU A 154 -30.20 -4.31 -5.16
C LEU A 154 -30.51 -3.27 -4.07
N ASP A 155 -29.43 -2.60 -3.64
CA ASP A 155 -29.51 -1.46 -2.73
C ASP A 155 -30.24 -0.28 -3.37
N LEU A 156 -30.96 0.46 -2.52
CA LEU A 156 -31.81 1.58 -2.92
C LEU A 156 -31.04 2.64 -3.73
N GLU A 157 -29.80 2.95 -3.32
CA GLU A 157 -28.99 4.00 -3.94
C GLU A 157 -28.55 3.63 -5.36
N ILE A 158 -28.20 2.36 -5.57
CA ILE A 158 -27.83 1.82 -6.88
C ILE A 158 -29.04 1.88 -7.83
N VAL A 159 -30.21 1.46 -7.34
CA VAL A 159 -31.47 1.49 -8.12
C VAL A 159 -31.83 2.92 -8.53
N VAL A 160 -31.72 3.88 -7.62
CA VAL A 160 -31.96 5.30 -7.92
C VAL A 160 -31.00 5.81 -8.99
N ARG A 161 -29.70 5.49 -8.88
CA ARG A 161 -28.67 5.88 -9.88
C ARG A 161 -29.00 5.33 -11.27
N TYR A 162 -29.37 4.05 -11.38
CA TYR A 162 -29.78 3.43 -12.64
C TYR A 162 -31.05 4.07 -13.21
N LEU A 163 -32.08 4.25 -12.38
CA LEU A 163 -33.33 4.84 -12.83
C LEU A 163 -33.13 6.27 -13.34
N MET A 164 -32.40 7.13 -12.63
CA MET A 164 -32.13 8.50 -13.08
C MET A 164 -31.38 8.58 -14.40
N SER A 165 -30.53 7.59 -14.69
CA SER A 165 -29.76 7.52 -15.94
C SER A 165 -30.56 6.91 -17.11
N MET A 166 -31.70 6.30 -16.83
CA MET A 166 -32.55 5.65 -17.81
C MET A 166 -33.52 6.65 -18.47
N PRO A 167 -34.02 6.44 -19.71
CA PRO A 167 -35.09 7.26 -20.27
C PRO A 167 -36.37 7.22 -19.42
N LYS A 168 -37.02 8.38 -19.19
CA LYS A 168 -38.22 8.53 -18.33
C LYS A 168 -39.35 7.53 -18.66
N ARG A 169 -39.52 7.20 -19.95
CA ARG A 169 -40.52 6.22 -20.40
C ARG A 169 -40.28 4.83 -19.83
N ASN A 170 -39.02 4.38 -19.76
CA ASN A 170 -38.67 3.07 -19.22
C ASN A 170 -38.73 3.08 -17.69
N GLN A 171 -38.28 4.16 -17.04
CA GLN A 171 -38.44 4.35 -15.59
C GLN A 171 -39.90 4.17 -15.16
N ALA A 172 -40.83 4.86 -15.84
CA ALA A 172 -42.25 4.80 -15.53
C ALA A 172 -42.82 3.38 -15.66
N LYS A 173 -42.44 2.65 -16.72
CA LYS A 173 -42.85 1.25 -16.91
C LYS A 173 -42.34 0.36 -15.78
N ILE A 174 -41.06 0.48 -15.40
CA ILE A 174 -40.47 -0.32 -14.32
C ILE A 174 -41.17 -0.03 -13.00
N LEU A 175 -41.41 1.25 -12.66
CA LEU A 175 -42.08 1.64 -11.41
C LEU A 175 -43.56 1.20 -11.36
N GLN A 176 -44.21 0.98 -12.50
CA GLN A 176 -45.57 0.45 -12.57
C GLN A 176 -45.63 -1.04 -12.17
N GLU A 177 -44.56 -1.81 -12.38
CA GLU A 177 -44.50 -3.23 -12.03
C GLU A 177 -44.38 -3.48 -10.50
N PHE A 178 -44.03 -2.45 -9.71
CA PHE A 178 -44.00 -2.53 -8.24
C PHE A 178 -45.42 -2.50 -7.66
N ALA A 179 -46.14 -3.62 -7.77
CA ALA A 179 -47.55 -3.71 -7.45
C ALA A 179 -47.83 -4.11 -5.99
N THR A 180 -47.01 -4.98 -5.40
CA THR A 180 -47.25 -5.53 -4.06
C THR A 180 -47.03 -4.49 -2.95
N PRO A 181 -47.65 -4.62 -1.76
CA PRO A 181 -47.53 -3.61 -0.70
C PRO A 181 -46.08 -3.32 -0.27
N ALA A 182 -45.24 -4.36 -0.20
CA ALA A 182 -43.81 -4.21 0.13
C ALA A 182 -43.03 -3.50 -0.99
N GLU A 183 -43.34 -3.81 -2.25
CA GLU A 183 -42.76 -3.15 -3.41
C GLU A 183 -43.19 -1.67 -3.51
N GLN A 184 -44.44 -1.36 -3.16
CA GLN A 184 -44.93 0.02 -3.17
C GLN A 184 -44.18 0.92 -2.18
N GLU A 185 -43.80 0.38 -1.02
CA GLU A 185 -42.96 1.09 -0.06
C GLU A 185 -41.58 1.40 -0.66
N LYS A 186 -40.94 0.40 -1.28
CA LYS A 186 -39.65 0.60 -1.97
C LYS A 186 -39.78 1.63 -3.10
N ARG A 187 -40.86 1.57 -3.89
CA ARG A 187 -41.17 2.55 -4.94
C ARG A 187 -41.30 3.97 -4.39
N ARG A 188 -41.97 4.15 -3.25
CA ARG A 188 -42.09 5.46 -2.59
C ARG A 188 -40.70 6.00 -2.23
N GLN A 189 -39.88 5.18 -1.57
CA GLN A 189 -38.52 5.55 -1.19
C GLN A 189 -37.65 5.91 -2.40
N ILE A 190 -37.72 5.14 -3.48
CA ILE A 190 -37.03 5.44 -4.74
C ILE A 190 -37.46 6.82 -5.27
N THR A 191 -38.77 7.08 -5.32
CA THR A 191 -39.32 8.33 -5.88
C THR A 191 -38.92 9.55 -5.05
N GLU A 192 -38.95 9.44 -3.72
CA GLU A 192 -38.51 10.50 -2.80
C GLU A 192 -37.01 10.81 -2.96
N ARG A 193 -36.18 9.77 -3.12
CA ARG A 193 -34.74 9.93 -3.36
C ARG A 193 -34.45 10.58 -4.71
N ILE A 194 -35.12 10.15 -5.78
CA ILE A 194 -35.00 10.77 -7.11
C ILE A 194 -35.34 12.26 -7.03
N ARG A 195 -36.47 12.61 -6.40
CA ARG A 195 -36.89 14.01 -6.23
C ARG A 195 -35.84 14.83 -5.48
N THR A 196 -35.26 14.28 -4.42
CA THR A 196 -34.24 14.97 -3.62
C THR A 196 -32.97 15.19 -4.43
N GLN A 197 -32.53 14.19 -5.21
CA GLN A 197 -31.36 14.31 -6.08
C GLN A 197 -31.57 15.29 -7.24
N GLU A 198 -32.76 15.32 -7.86
CA GLU A 198 -33.08 16.31 -8.91
C GLU A 198 -33.02 17.75 -8.39
N ILE A 199 -33.47 18.01 -7.15
CA ILE A 199 -33.39 19.34 -6.54
C ILE A 199 -31.92 19.76 -6.33
N ILE A 200 -31.08 18.85 -5.85
CA ILE A 200 -29.65 19.14 -5.63
C ILE A 200 -28.95 19.44 -6.96
N LEU A 201 -29.19 18.62 -7.99
CA LEU A 201 -28.57 18.79 -9.31
C LEU A 201 -29.00 20.10 -9.98
N ASN A 202 -30.28 20.47 -9.88
CA ASN A 202 -30.76 21.74 -10.42
C ASN A 202 -30.19 22.93 -9.64
N GLY A 203 -30.09 22.84 -8.31
CA GLY A 203 -29.52 23.90 -7.48
C GLY A 203 -28.03 24.16 -7.76
N GLN A 204 -27.24 23.14 -8.06
CA GLN A 204 -25.83 23.31 -8.45
C GLN A 204 -25.69 24.07 -9.78
N LYS A 205 -26.55 23.75 -10.76
CA LYS A 205 -26.52 24.40 -12.08
C LYS A 205 -26.82 25.90 -12.02
N ASP A 206 -27.71 26.30 -11.13
CA ASP A 206 -28.04 27.72 -10.91
C ASP A 206 -26.88 28.48 -10.24
N SER A 207 -26.08 27.82 -9.41
CA SER A 207 -24.93 28.43 -8.72
C SER A 207 -23.68 28.63 -9.60
N GLU A 208 -23.49 27.81 -10.64
CA GLU A 208 -22.39 27.97 -11.61
C GLU A 208 -22.68 29.04 -12.68
N SER A 209 -23.91 29.54 -12.74
CA SER A 209 -24.38 30.50 -13.77
C SER A 209 -24.31 31.97 -13.33
N ILE A 210 -23.72 32.26 -12.16
CA ILE A 210 -23.54 33.60 -11.57
C ILE A 210 -22.05 33.95 -11.56
#